data_AF-A0A962PAC2-F1
#
_entry.id   AF-A0A962PAC2-F1
#
_cell.length_a   1.000
_cell.length_b   1.000
_cell.length_c   1.000
_cell.angle_alpha   90.00
_cell.angle_beta   90.00
_cell.angle_gamma   90.00
#
_symmetry.space_group_name_H-M   'P 1'
#
loop_
_entity.id
_entity.type
_entity.pdbx_description
1 polymer ?
#
loop_
_entity_poly.entity_id
_entity_poly.type
_entity_poly.pdbx_seq_one_letter_code
_entity_poly.pdbx_strand_id
1 'polypeptide(L)'
;MALKIHHLNCGTMCPHGAPFINGHGKITDDGKMVCHCLLIESNDGLVLVDTGFGIEDVKHPHQRLGHAFVAGSRPVADYRETAYMQIKELGFNPSDVRHILVTHLDLDHAGGLVDFPQAKVHIF
;
A
#
# COMPACT_ATOMS: atom_id res chain seq x y z
N MET A 1 -16.85 20.05 -7.59
CA MET A 1 -15.50 19.67 -8.09
C MET A 1 -15.65 18.37 -8.87
N ALA A 2 -14.82 18.12 -9.88
CA ALA A 2 -14.76 16.80 -10.51
C ALA A 2 -14.09 15.83 -9.55
N LEU A 3 -14.68 14.65 -9.33
CA LEU A 3 -14.03 13.57 -8.57
C LEU A 3 -12.77 13.14 -9.32
N LYS A 4 -11.61 13.34 -8.70
CA LYS A 4 -10.34 12.86 -9.22
C LYS A 4 -9.88 11.67 -8.39
N ILE A 5 -9.50 10.61 -9.08
CA ILE A 5 -9.00 9.37 -8.50
C ILE A 5 -7.55 9.21 -8.93
N HIS A 6 -6.67 8.98 -7.97
CA HIS A 6 -5.26 8.68 -8.18
C HIS A 6 -5.02 7.23 -7.83
N HIS A 7 -4.31 6.53 -8.72
CA HIS A 7 -3.89 5.16 -8.52
C HIS A 7 -2.50 5.16 -7.90
N LEU A 8 -2.34 4.52 -6.75
CA LEU A 8 -1.08 4.50 -6.00
C LEU A 8 -0.53 3.07 -5.96
N ASN A 9 0.79 2.93 -6.16
CA ASN A 9 1.48 1.67 -5.88
C ASN A 9 1.97 1.69 -4.44
N CYS A 10 1.21 1.15 -3.49
CA CYS A 10 1.52 1.23 -2.06
C CYS A 10 2.42 0.11 -1.53
N GLY A 11 3.20 -0.51 -2.42
CA GLY A 11 4.18 -1.53 -2.11
C GLY A 11 4.37 -2.50 -3.25
N THR A 12 5.60 -2.89 -3.52
CA THR A 12 5.93 -3.95 -4.48
C THR A 12 6.37 -5.22 -3.74
N MET A 13 5.83 -6.36 -4.17
CA MET A 13 6.24 -7.71 -3.72
C MET A 13 6.78 -8.53 -4.90
N CYS A 14 7.88 -9.25 -4.66
CA CYS A 14 8.62 -9.99 -5.67
C CYS A 14 8.77 -11.49 -5.33
N PRO A 15 7.66 -12.25 -5.19
CA PRO A 15 7.73 -13.68 -4.90
C PRO A 15 8.43 -14.44 -6.03
N HIS A 16 9.08 -15.54 -5.73
CA HIS A 16 9.65 -16.41 -6.77
C HIS A 16 8.56 -17.05 -7.63
N GLY A 17 8.88 -17.35 -8.88
CA GLY A 17 7.98 -18.08 -9.78
C GLY A 17 7.07 -17.15 -10.58
N ALA A 18 7.67 -16.21 -11.32
CA ALA A 18 6.97 -15.27 -12.20
C ALA A 18 5.81 -15.87 -13.03
N PRO A 19 5.91 -17.09 -13.61
CA PRO A 19 4.80 -17.66 -14.38
C PRO A 19 3.50 -17.85 -13.60
N PHE A 20 3.57 -18.12 -12.29
CA PHE A 20 2.38 -18.32 -11.45
C PHE A 20 1.73 -17.00 -11.01
N ILE A 21 2.46 -15.89 -11.12
CA ILE A 21 2.05 -14.59 -10.62
C ILE A 21 1.69 -13.65 -11.78
N ASN A 22 2.59 -13.53 -12.75
CA ASN A 22 2.45 -12.64 -13.90
C ASN A 22 1.99 -13.37 -15.18
N GLY A 23 1.90 -14.71 -15.16
CA GLY A 23 1.49 -15.51 -16.31
C GLY A 23 2.56 -15.73 -17.38
N HIS A 24 3.78 -15.22 -17.17
CA HIS A 24 4.91 -15.35 -18.10
C HIS A 24 6.26 -15.31 -17.37
N GLY A 25 7.36 -15.60 -18.09
CA GLY A 25 8.73 -15.62 -17.54
C GLY A 25 9.25 -17.04 -17.26
N LYS A 26 10.35 -17.16 -16.53
CA LYS A 26 10.90 -18.44 -16.06
C LYS A 26 10.54 -18.66 -14.59
N ILE A 27 10.50 -19.92 -14.15
CA ILE A 27 10.25 -20.27 -12.74
C ILE A 27 11.30 -19.69 -11.78
N THR A 28 12.49 -19.39 -12.29
CA THR A 28 13.59 -18.75 -11.55
C THR A 28 13.48 -17.23 -11.47
N ASP A 29 12.61 -16.63 -12.29
CA ASP A 29 12.42 -15.19 -12.31
C ASP A 29 11.50 -14.77 -11.15
N ASP A 30 11.72 -13.57 -10.64
CA ASP A 30 10.85 -12.97 -9.64
C ASP A 30 9.56 -12.51 -10.29
N GLY A 31 8.43 -12.87 -9.68
CA GLY A 31 7.14 -12.26 -9.98
C GLY A 31 7.11 -10.81 -9.53
N LYS A 32 6.07 -10.09 -9.95
CA LYS A 32 5.84 -8.71 -9.55
C LYS A 32 4.37 -8.49 -9.23
N MET A 33 4.10 -8.11 -7.98
CA MET A 33 2.78 -7.73 -7.48
C MET A 33 2.86 -6.33 -6.88
N VAL A 34 1.74 -5.60 -6.92
CA VAL A 34 1.64 -4.25 -6.37
C VAL A 34 0.47 -4.17 -5.38
N CYS A 35 0.69 -3.49 -4.25
CA CYS A 35 -0.35 -3.15 -3.29
C CYS A 35 -1.12 -1.93 -3.83
N HIS A 36 -2.05 -2.17 -4.74
CA HIS A 36 -2.73 -1.09 -5.44
C HIS A 36 -3.76 -0.40 -4.52
N CYS A 37 -3.56 0.88 -4.27
CA CYS A 37 -4.48 1.71 -3.48
C CYS A 37 -5.06 2.84 -4.32
N LEU A 38 -6.16 3.43 -3.85
CA LEU A 38 -6.79 4.59 -4.50
C LEU A 38 -6.84 5.78 -3.57
N LEU A 39 -6.37 6.94 -4.02
CA LEU A 39 -6.62 8.22 -3.36
C LEU A 39 -7.71 8.97 -4.14
N ILE A 40 -8.78 9.32 -3.45
CA ILE A 40 -9.95 9.96 -4.03
C ILE A 40 -10.09 11.35 -3.40
N GLU A 41 -10.12 12.36 -4.26
CA GLU A 41 -10.42 13.74 -3.84
C GLU A 41 -11.92 13.90 -3.59
N SER A 42 -12.30 14.40 -2.41
CA SER A 42 -13.69 14.67 -2.04
C SER A 42 -13.83 16.06 -1.41
N ASN A 43 -15.08 16.54 -1.27
CA ASN A 43 -15.34 17.82 -0.61
C ASN A 43 -15.03 17.78 0.91
N ASP A 44 -15.01 16.59 1.52
CA ASP A 44 -14.80 16.39 2.96
C ASP A 44 -13.36 15.95 3.29
N GLY A 45 -12.43 16.20 2.38
CA GLY A 45 -11.02 15.80 2.46
C GLY A 45 -10.69 14.60 1.58
N LEU A 46 -9.52 14.01 1.81
CA LEU A 46 -9.04 12.87 1.02
C LEU A 46 -9.62 11.56 1.56
N VAL A 47 -10.01 10.70 0.63
CA VAL A 47 -10.47 9.33 0.91
C VAL A 47 -9.46 8.36 0.33
N LEU A 48 -8.99 7.43 1.15
CA LEU A 48 -8.01 6.42 0.76
C LEU A 48 -8.69 5.05 0.76
N VAL A 49 -8.53 4.27 -0.31
CA VAL A 49 -8.94 2.86 -0.39
C VAL A 49 -7.69 2.01 -0.26
N ASP A 50 -7.61 1.26 0.84
CA ASP A 50 -6.42 0.57 1.34
C ASP A 50 -5.21 1.48 1.57
N THR A 51 -4.28 1.02 2.40
CA THR A 51 -3.10 1.80 2.82
C THR A 51 -1.77 1.22 2.35
N GLY A 52 -1.78 -0.01 1.82
CA GLY A 52 -0.55 -0.70 1.47
C GLY A 52 0.30 -1.04 2.68
N PHE A 53 1.61 -1.12 2.45
CA PHE A 53 2.60 -1.14 3.54
C PHE A 53 2.79 0.25 4.13
N GLY A 54 2.86 0.29 5.46
CA GLY A 54 3.13 1.51 6.21
C GLY A 54 4.60 1.88 6.28
N ILE A 55 4.87 3.09 6.76
CA ILE A 55 6.23 3.60 6.99
C ILE A 55 7.05 2.64 7.86
N GLU A 56 6.45 2.14 8.95
CA GLU A 56 7.15 1.25 9.88
C GLU A 56 7.35 -0.15 9.28
N ASP A 57 6.43 -0.62 8.43
CA ASP A 57 6.56 -1.90 7.72
C ASP A 57 7.78 -1.89 6.78
N VAL A 58 7.98 -0.76 6.09
CA VAL A 58 9.14 -0.56 5.23
C VAL A 58 10.44 -0.46 6.02
N LYS A 59 10.46 0.25 7.16
CA LYS A 59 11.67 0.39 8.00
C LYS A 59 12.07 -0.91 8.70
N HIS A 60 11.07 -1.69 9.13
CA HIS A 60 11.27 -2.85 9.99
C HIS A 60 10.52 -4.09 9.47
N PRO A 61 10.76 -4.53 8.22
CA PRO A 61 9.91 -5.50 7.53
C PRO A 61 9.82 -6.85 8.26
N HIS A 62 10.92 -7.39 8.78
CA HIS A 62 10.88 -8.65 9.50
C HIS A 62 10.13 -8.57 10.84
N GLN A 63 10.22 -7.44 11.53
CA GLN A 63 9.55 -7.24 12.83
C GLN A 63 8.05 -6.98 12.64
N ARG A 64 7.69 -6.26 11.58
CA ARG A 64 6.32 -5.79 11.32
C ARG A 64 5.49 -6.79 10.52
N LEU A 65 6.09 -7.37 9.48
CA LEU A 65 5.44 -8.29 8.55
C LEU A 65 5.71 -9.77 8.87
N GLY A 66 6.76 -10.04 9.64
CA GLY A 66 7.16 -11.39 10.01
C GLY A 66 8.08 -12.07 8.99
N HIS A 67 8.99 -12.92 9.48
CA HIS A 67 10.00 -13.58 8.65
C HIS A 67 9.41 -14.45 7.53
N ALA A 68 8.32 -15.18 7.81
CA ALA A 68 7.68 -16.04 6.83
C ALA A 68 7.10 -15.25 5.65
N PHE A 69 6.40 -14.14 5.94
CA PHE A 69 5.88 -13.26 4.91
C PHE A 69 7.01 -12.66 4.08
N VAL A 70 8.03 -12.06 4.72
CA VAL A 70 9.15 -11.44 4.00
C VAL A 70 9.90 -12.45 3.12
N ALA A 71 10.08 -13.68 3.58
CA ALA A 71 10.73 -14.72 2.78
C ALA A 71 9.87 -15.18 1.59
N GLY A 72 8.54 -15.25 1.75
CA GLY A 72 7.63 -15.72 0.71
C GLY A 72 7.26 -14.65 -0.32
N SER A 73 6.89 -13.45 0.14
CA SER A 73 6.39 -12.36 -0.72
C SER A 73 7.50 -11.40 -1.16
N ARG A 74 8.62 -11.35 -0.43
CA ARG A 74 9.80 -10.54 -0.77
C ARG A 74 9.44 -9.08 -1.10
N PRO A 75 8.92 -8.30 -0.14
CA PRO A 75 8.61 -6.90 -0.34
C PRO A 75 9.89 -6.10 -0.64
N VAL A 76 9.80 -5.13 -1.56
CA VAL A 76 10.93 -4.28 -1.97
C VAL A 76 11.35 -3.29 -0.88
N ALA A 77 10.45 -2.99 0.07
CA ALA A 77 10.68 -2.03 1.16
C ALA A 77 11.17 -0.65 0.66
N ASP A 78 10.49 -0.07 -0.33
CA ASP A 78 10.73 1.31 -0.79
C ASP A 78 9.81 2.29 -0.06
N TYR A 79 10.40 3.22 0.70
CA TYR A 79 9.67 4.23 1.45
C TYR A 79 8.81 5.14 0.55
N ARG A 80 9.23 5.36 -0.71
CA ARG A 80 8.50 6.18 -1.68
C ARG A 80 7.22 5.50 -2.15
N GLU A 81 7.13 4.17 -2.03
CA GLU A 81 5.90 3.45 -2.35
C GLU A 81 4.85 3.63 -1.26
N THR A 82 5.18 4.03 -0.03
CA THR A 82 4.12 4.23 1.00
C THR A 82 3.05 5.21 0.54
N ALA A 83 1.78 4.95 0.87
CA ALA A 83 0.67 5.85 0.56
C ALA A 83 0.95 7.27 1.08
N TYR A 84 1.53 7.37 2.29
CA TYR A 84 1.93 8.62 2.91
C TYR A 84 2.86 9.46 2.02
N MET A 85 3.88 8.84 1.44
CA MET A 85 4.84 9.55 0.60
C MET A 85 4.28 9.93 -0.76
N GLN A 86 3.53 9.04 -1.41
CA GLN A 86 2.90 9.37 -2.70
C GLN A 86 1.87 10.50 -2.56
N ILE A 87 1.10 10.53 -1.47
CA ILE A 87 0.18 11.65 -1.17
C ILE A 87 0.94 12.97 -1.08
N LYS A 88 2.11 12.99 -0.42
CA LYS A 88 2.97 14.18 -0.38
C LYS A 88 3.52 14.57 -1.75
N GLU A 89 3.94 13.60 -2.56
CA GLU A 89 4.46 13.84 -3.92
C GLU A 89 3.39 14.39 -4.86
N LEU A 90 2.12 14.04 -4.65
CA LEU A 90 0.97 14.63 -5.34
C LEU A 90 0.66 16.08 -4.88
N GLY A 91 1.35 16.59 -3.86
CA GLY A 91 1.18 17.95 -3.34
C GLY A 91 0.13 18.07 -2.24
N PHE A 92 -0.40 16.96 -1.73
CA PHE A 92 -1.35 16.96 -0.63
C PHE A 92 -0.68 16.81 0.74
N ASN A 93 -1.36 17.21 1.81
CA ASN A 93 -0.96 16.88 3.16
C ASN A 93 -1.58 15.52 3.56
N PRO A 94 -0.81 14.51 3.96
CA PRO A 94 -1.35 13.24 4.47
C PRO A 94 -2.36 13.40 5.62
N SER A 95 -2.27 14.48 6.40
CA SER A 95 -3.25 14.79 7.46
C SER A 95 -4.65 15.14 6.91
N ASP A 96 -4.76 15.44 5.62
CA ASP A 96 -6.03 15.69 4.93
C ASP A 96 -6.76 14.39 4.56
N VAL A 97 -6.14 13.21 4.76
CA VAL A 97 -6.84 11.93 4.68
C VAL A 97 -7.81 11.82 5.86
N ARG A 98 -9.10 11.89 5.54
CA ARG A 98 -10.20 11.87 6.52
C ARG A 98 -10.89 10.52 6.63
N HIS A 99 -10.86 9.74 5.55
CA HIS A 99 -11.49 8.44 5.48
C HIS A 99 -10.57 7.42 4.86
N ILE A 100 -10.51 6.24 5.48
CA ILE A 100 -9.84 5.07 4.92
C ILE A 100 -10.86 3.95 4.81
N LEU A 101 -11.10 3.48 3.60
CA LEU A 101 -11.89 2.28 3.35
C LEU A 101 -10.91 1.13 3.20
N VAL A 102 -10.94 0.18 4.13
CA VAL A 102 -10.09 -0.99 4.03
C VAL A 102 -10.89 -2.11 3.40
N THR A 103 -10.39 -2.68 2.30
CA THR A 103 -11.03 -3.81 1.62
C THR A 103 -10.99 -5.07 2.48
N HIS A 104 -9.88 -5.28 3.20
CA HIS A 104 -9.66 -6.32 4.20
C HIS A 104 -8.37 -6.05 5.01
N LEU A 105 -8.12 -6.82 6.07
CA LEU A 105 -7.07 -6.50 7.06
C LEU A 105 -5.76 -7.26 6.86
N ASP A 106 -5.44 -7.65 5.63
CA ASP A 106 -4.14 -8.25 5.33
C ASP A 106 -3.04 -7.18 5.40
N LEU A 107 -1.81 -7.63 5.62
CA LEU A 107 -0.64 -6.79 5.91
C LEU A 107 -0.39 -5.74 4.82
N ASP A 108 -0.64 -6.10 3.57
CA ASP A 108 -0.45 -5.31 2.36
C ASP A 108 -1.64 -4.41 2.02
N HIS A 109 -2.69 -4.40 2.85
CA HIS A 109 -3.85 -3.52 2.70
C HIS A 109 -4.01 -2.58 3.91
N ALA A 110 -3.72 -3.06 5.12
CA ALA A 110 -3.92 -2.33 6.37
C ALA A 110 -2.61 -1.87 7.06
N GLY A 111 -1.44 -2.16 6.47
CA GLY A 111 -0.13 -1.88 7.07
C GLY A 111 0.11 -0.39 7.39
N GLY A 112 -0.35 0.48 6.49
CA GLY A 112 -0.21 1.94 6.61
C GLY A 112 -1.25 2.66 7.46
N LEU A 113 -2.19 1.97 8.12
CA LEU A 113 -3.24 2.63 8.91
C LEU A 113 -2.69 3.59 9.98
N VAL A 114 -1.58 3.22 10.61
CA VAL A 114 -0.94 4.02 11.68
C VAL A 114 -0.34 5.34 11.17
N ASP A 115 -0.12 5.47 9.86
CA ASP A 115 0.45 6.67 9.24
C ASP A 115 -0.59 7.81 9.11
N PHE A 116 -1.88 7.50 9.35
CA PHE A 116 -3.01 8.42 9.20
C PHE A 116 -3.87 8.50 10.48
N PRO A 117 -3.31 8.94 11.62
CA PRO A 117 -3.97 8.82 12.93
C PRO A 117 -5.27 9.63 13.09
N GLN A 118 -5.54 10.58 12.19
CA GLN A 118 -6.76 11.39 12.22
C GLN A 118 -7.89 10.85 11.33
N ALA A 119 -7.61 9.84 10.50
CA ALA A 119 -8.58 9.31 9.56
C ALA A 119 -9.56 8.37 10.27
N LYS A 120 -10.84 8.43 9.86
CA LYS A 120 -11.82 7.41 10.24
C LYS A 120 -11.63 6.19 9.34
N VAL A 121 -11.38 5.04 9.97
CA VAL A 121 -11.26 3.75 9.30
C VAL A 121 -12.64 3.10 9.19
N HIS A 122 -13.01 2.68 7.98
CA HIS A 122 -14.26 1.98 7.68
C HIS A 122 -13.92 0.53 7.29
N ILE A 123 -14.51 -0.41 8.01
CA ILE A 123 -14.33 -1.87 7.84
C ILE A 123 -15.73 -2.47 7.78
N PHE A 124 -15.97 -3.39 6.85
CA PHE A 124 -17.27 -4.01 6.58
C PHE A 124 -17.23 -5.52 6.80
#